data_AF-A0A3M7S980-F1
#
_entry.id   AF-A0A3M7S980-F1
#
_cell.length_a   1.000
_cell.length_b   1.000
_cell.length_c   1.000
_cell.angle_alpha   90.00
_cell.angle_beta   90.00
_cell.angle_gamma   90.00
#
_symmetry.space_group_name_H-M   'P 1'
#
loop_
_entity.id
_entity.type
_entity.pdbx_description
1 polymer ?
#
loop_
_entity_poly.entity_id
_entity_poly.type
_entity_poly.pdbx_seq_one_letter_code
_entity_poly.pdbx_strand_id
1 'polypeptide(L)'
;MNIFRKKNLRLTNSEAEEMLTSFNHADGNHNPKIFRPRSGEVVFYWSDQPEKYKDWLSDGFKWRNQGGKKPFPVDKPVLFKSYYHIFDKGIINKNIIKDVYTLIDKPMPVLIHYLKKNNDSDSEIECESGPHGNTKDQEGAQNYQRTMPSVLSELKEKVAKKVPNLVYKETSKKKGARDLKQIQNLRYAVNRQKRFTYDEIANCHLMHISLGYPNHILTAPDIRIIGVDEELLKETKKTMSAFNKDNRLAKSEKSPAVPLAFFFHEKKFQKSHDEFWRYMSEILPEFSECGFIITDCEDAFRNAIKKYFPSVPLLRCWNHFWKSTERWIQSNKKLTIEDVGFYCESLRELLLQPNKEMFKCNKLVNNVTIRKHRI
;
A
#
# COMPACT_ATOMS: atom_id res chain seq x y z
N MET A 1 -39.99 15.16 19.21
CA MET A 1 -38.60 15.62 19.35
C MET A 1 -38.64 16.93 20.09
N ASN A 2 -38.22 16.95 21.36
CA ASN A 2 -38.39 18.16 22.19
C ASN A 2 -37.13 19.01 22.09
N ILE A 3 -37.15 19.90 21.10
CA ILE A 3 -36.23 21.03 21.00
C ILE A 3 -36.83 22.14 21.85
N PHE A 4 -36.12 22.54 22.90
CA PHE A 4 -36.55 23.69 23.69
C PHE A 4 -36.15 24.94 22.92
N ARG A 5 -37.15 25.75 22.55
CA ARG A 5 -36.91 27.05 21.92
C ARG A 5 -37.04 28.12 22.97
N LYS A 6 -35.93 28.76 23.29
CA LYS A 6 -35.95 29.99 24.07
C LYS A 6 -35.90 31.15 23.09
N LYS A 7 -36.50 32.31 23.44
CA LYS A 7 -36.12 33.59 22.80
C LYS A 7 -34.58 33.64 22.79
N ASN A 8 -33.95 34.28 21.79
CA ASN A 8 -32.49 34.34 21.54
C ASN A 8 -31.61 34.90 22.70
N LEU A 9 -32.15 34.93 23.92
CA LEU A 9 -31.51 35.12 25.20
C LEU A 9 -30.66 33.90 25.57
N ARG A 10 -29.40 34.17 25.88
CA ARG A 10 -28.46 33.18 26.40
C ARG A 10 -28.94 32.61 27.74
N LEU A 11 -28.88 31.29 27.89
CA LEU A 11 -29.18 30.62 29.16
C LEU A 11 -28.26 31.15 30.27
N THR A 12 -28.85 31.43 31.43
CA THR A 12 -28.08 31.64 32.66
C THR A 12 -27.53 30.29 33.14
N ASN A 13 -26.50 30.32 33.98
CA ASN A 13 -25.94 29.07 34.51
C ASN A 13 -26.96 28.34 35.41
N SER A 14 -27.75 29.07 36.19
CA SER A 14 -28.80 28.50 37.05
C SER A 14 -29.90 27.82 36.24
N GLU A 15 -30.32 28.42 35.12
CA GLU A 15 -31.29 27.79 34.22
C GLU A 15 -30.72 26.51 33.59
N ALA A 16 -29.46 26.54 33.17
CA ALA A 16 -28.79 25.35 32.61
C ALA A 16 -28.65 24.23 33.65
N GLU A 17 -28.35 24.58 34.91
CA GLU A 17 -28.30 23.64 36.03
C GLU A 17 -29.68 23.01 36.28
N GLU A 18 -30.72 23.81 36.41
CA GLU A 18 -32.09 23.34 36.64
C GLU A 18 -32.54 22.39 35.52
N MET A 19 -32.31 22.77 34.26
CA MET A 19 -32.58 21.93 33.09
C MET A 19 -31.79 20.59 33.14
N LEU A 20 -30.50 20.62 33.44
CA LEU A 20 -29.68 19.40 33.52
C LEU A 20 -30.08 18.49 34.68
N THR A 21 -30.48 19.07 35.81
CA THR A 21 -30.81 18.31 37.03
C THR A 21 -32.21 17.70 36.95
N SER A 22 -33.13 18.39 36.25
CA SER A 22 -34.48 17.89 35.95
C SER A 22 -34.53 16.93 34.76
N PHE A 23 -33.40 16.70 34.06
CA PHE A 23 -33.39 15.84 32.89
C PHE A 23 -33.70 14.39 33.25
N ASN A 24 -34.74 13.84 32.63
CA ASN A 24 -35.07 12.43 32.67
C ASN A 24 -35.03 11.83 31.25
N HIS A 25 -34.14 10.86 31.05
CA HIS A 25 -33.95 10.20 29.75
C HIS A 25 -35.21 9.41 29.31
N ALA A 26 -36.03 8.94 30.26
CA ALA A 26 -37.27 8.22 29.98
C ALA A 26 -38.34 9.09 29.31
N ASP A 27 -38.28 10.41 29.48
CA ASP A 27 -39.26 11.33 28.90
C ASP A 27 -39.11 11.49 27.37
N GLY A 28 -38.06 10.91 26.77
CA GLY A 28 -37.78 11.02 25.33
C GLY A 28 -37.34 12.42 24.90
N ASN A 29 -37.05 13.31 25.86
CA ASN A 29 -36.69 14.72 25.63
C ASN A 29 -35.20 14.92 25.31
N HIS A 30 -34.64 14.06 24.46
CA HIS A 30 -33.24 14.12 24.04
C HIS A 30 -33.09 13.79 22.56
N ASN A 31 -31.93 14.12 22.01
CA ASN A 31 -31.58 13.79 20.64
C ASN A 31 -30.27 12.99 20.58
N PRO A 32 -30.30 11.73 20.11
CA PRO A 32 -29.10 10.92 19.95
C PRO A 32 -28.21 11.39 18.78
N LYS A 33 -28.71 12.28 17.92
CA LYS A 33 -27.97 12.84 16.79
C LYS A 33 -28.38 14.26 16.47
N ILE A 34 -27.52 15.21 16.81
CA ILE A 34 -27.71 16.62 16.47
C ILE A 34 -27.19 16.87 15.06
N PHE A 35 -27.96 17.59 14.23
CA PHE A 35 -27.52 17.97 12.89
C PHE A 35 -28.14 19.30 12.48
N ARG A 36 -27.28 20.29 12.21
CA ARG A 36 -27.61 21.65 11.78
C ARG A 36 -28.73 22.33 12.61
N PRO A 37 -28.56 22.45 13.94
CA PRO A 37 -29.50 23.18 14.78
C PRO A 37 -29.62 24.66 14.39
N ARG A 38 -30.78 25.25 14.67
CA ARG A 38 -31.10 26.66 14.41
C ARG A 38 -30.67 27.57 15.58
N SER A 39 -30.62 28.88 15.32
CA SER A 39 -30.39 29.84 16.39
C SER A 39 -31.55 29.83 17.40
N GLY A 40 -31.22 29.85 18.70
CA GLY A 40 -32.18 29.80 19.80
C GLY A 40 -32.56 28.38 20.23
N GLU A 41 -32.09 27.34 19.53
CA GLU A 41 -32.36 25.96 19.91
C GLU A 41 -31.50 25.52 21.10
N VAL A 42 -32.17 24.95 22.09
CA VAL A 42 -31.58 24.28 23.24
C VAL A 42 -31.90 22.79 23.13
N VAL A 43 -30.86 21.97 23.14
CA VAL A 43 -30.94 20.53 22.87
C VAL A 43 -30.24 19.75 23.97
N PHE A 44 -30.90 18.73 24.51
CA PHE A 44 -30.23 17.67 25.27
C PHE A 44 -29.68 16.61 24.33
N TYR A 45 -28.38 16.39 24.42
CA TYR A 45 -27.75 15.19 23.89
C TYR A 45 -27.67 14.14 25.00
N TRP A 46 -28.08 12.92 24.67
CA TRP A 46 -28.00 11.76 25.55
C TRP A 46 -27.77 10.48 24.75
N SER A 47 -27.04 9.54 25.34
CA SER A 47 -26.89 8.17 24.84
C SER A 47 -26.69 7.22 26.01
N ASP A 48 -27.24 6.02 25.87
CA ASP A 48 -27.02 4.83 26.70
C ASP A 48 -25.62 4.23 26.54
N GLN A 49 -24.90 4.58 25.47
CA GLN A 49 -23.58 4.06 25.14
C GLN A 49 -22.47 5.01 25.61
N PRO A 50 -21.64 4.62 26.60
CA PRO A 50 -20.60 5.48 27.16
C PRO A 50 -19.61 6.00 26.12
N GLU A 51 -19.28 5.23 25.10
CA GLU A 51 -18.37 5.59 24.02
C GLU A 51 -18.90 6.70 23.11
N LYS A 52 -20.22 6.93 23.10
CA LYS A 52 -20.88 7.96 22.28
C LYS A 52 -20.99 9.31 22.97
N TYR A 53 -20.56 9.45 24.22
CA TYR A 53 -20.77 10.67 25.02
C TYR A 53 -20.29 12.00 24.38
N LYS A 54 -19.43 11.93 23.36
CA LYS A 54 -18.89 13.08 22.61
C LYS A 54 -19.47 13.25 21.20
N ASP A 55 -20.43 12.43 20.76
CA ASP A 55 -20.93 12.47 19.38
C ASP A 55 -21.74 13.73 19.06
N TRP A 56 -22.19 14.45 20.08
CA TRP A 56 -22.73 15.80 19.93
C TRP A 56 -21.75 16.79 19.28
N LEU A 57 -20.44 16.51 19.26
CA LEU A 57 -19.44 17.31 18.55
C LEU A 57 -19.60 17.27 17.02
N SER A 58 -20.40 16.34 16.50
CA SER A 58 -20.69 16.15 15.07
C SER A 58 -22.05 16.74 14.68
N ASP A 59 -22.35 17.94 15.19
CA ASP A 59 -23.60 18.69 14.95
C ASP A 59 -23.75 19.28 13.54
N GLY A 60 -22.79 19.04 12.63
CA GLY A 60 -22.83 19.53 11.25
C GLY A 60 -22.15 20.89 11.03
N PHE A 61 -21.60 21.51 12.07
CA PHE A 61 -20.84 22.76 11.97
C PHE A 61 -19.36 22.58 12.38
N LYS A 62 -18.51 23.52 11.95
CA LYS A 62 -17.12 23.63 12.44
C LYS A 62 -17.09 24.63 13.60
N TRP A 63 -16.59 24.20 14.74
CA TRP A 63 -16.52 25.01 15.95
C TRP A 63 -15.07 25.21 16.40
N ARG A 64 -14.71 26.44 16.76
CA ARG A 64 -13.46 26.77 17.46
C ARG A 64 -13.77 26.96 18.93
N ASN A 65 -13.17 26.12 19.77
CA ASN A 65 -13.24 26.29 21.22
C ASN A 65 -12.52 27.57 21.64
N GLN A 66 -13.17 28.40 22.45
CA GLN A 66 -12.66 29.69 22.93
C GLN A 66 -12.21 29.65 24.40
N GLY A 67 -12.14 28.46 25.02
CA GLY A 67 -11.60 28.31 26.36
C GLY A 67 -11.66 26.88 26.91
N GLY A 68 -11.09 26.67 28.09
CA GLY A 68 -11.27 25.43 28.83
C GLY A 68 -12.70 25.27 29.36
N LYS A 69 -13.01 24.08 29.90
CA LYS A 69 -14.23 23.86 30.69
C LYS A 69 -14.16 24.78 31.92
N LYS A 70 -15.03 25.78 31.98
CA LYS A 70 -15.08 26.70 33.12
C LYS A 70 -16.06 26.14 34.16
N PRO A 71 -15.61 25.88 35.40
CA PRO A 71 -16.49 25.46 36.49
C PRO A 71 -17.44 26.60 36.90
N PHE A 72 -18.69 26.28 37.21
CA PHE A 72 -19.69 27.25 37.69
C PHE A 72 -20.60 26.66 38.77
N PRO A 73 -20.90 27.43 39.84
CA PRO A 73 -20.18 28.65 40.26
C PRO A 73 -18.72 28.36 40.60
N VAL A 74 -17.84 29.36 40.70
CA VAL A 74 -16.38 29.13 40.83
C VAL A 74 -16.03 28.43 42.16
N ASP A 75 -16.65 28.82 43.26
CA ASP A 75 -16.28 28.36 44.61
C ASP A 75 -16.80 26.95 44.94
N LYS A 76 -17.98 26.61 44.42
CA LYS A 76 -18.62 25.29 44.61
C LYS A 76 -19.26 24.85 43.30
N PRO A 77 -18.44 24.36 42.36
CA PRO A 77 -18.91 24.18 41.01
C PRO A 77 -19.88 23.00 40.93
N VAL A 78 -20.98 23.19 40.20
CA VAL A 78 -22.03 22.18 39.97
C VAL A 78 -22.03 21.75 38.50
N LEU A 79 -21.68 22.66 37.60
CA LEU A 79 -21.55 22.39 36.18
C LEU A 79 -20.25 22.93 35.58
N PHE A 80 -19.88 22.37 34.43
CA PHE A 80 -18.90 22.93 33.51
C PHE A 80 -19.60 23.60 32.34
N LYS A 81 -19.13 24.79 31.96
CA LYS A 81 -19.52 25.49 30.74
C LYS A 81 -18.35 25.53 29.77
N SER A 82 -18.59 25.13 28.52
CA SER A 82 -17.68 25.33 27.40
C SER A 82 -18.31 26.26 26.37
N TYR A 83 -17.50 27.09 25.72
CA TYR A 83 -17.96 28.11 24.79
C TYR A 83 -17.22 28.02 23.46
N TYR A 84 -17.98 28.02 22.37
CA TYR A 84 -17.46 27.87 21.02
C TYR A 84 -17.98 28.98 20.11
N HIS A 85 -17.13 29.39 19.17
CA HIS A 85 -17.52 30.19 18.00
C HIS A 85 -17.54 29.32 16.76
N ILE A 86 -18.41 29.62 15.81
CA ILE A 86 -18.39 28.93 14.53
C ILE A 86 -17.15 29.34 13.73
N PHE A 87 -16.58 28.38 12.98
CA PHE A 87 -15.46 28.59 12.08
C PHE A 87 -15.95 28.43 10.64
N ASP A 88 -15.96 29.54 9.91
CA ASP A 88 -16.61 29.69 8.61
C ASP A 88 -15.65 30.34 7.62
N LYS A 89 -15.47 29.73 6.43
CA LYS A 89 -14.52 30.20 5.39
C LYS A 89 -13.10 30.53 5.90
N GLY A 90 -12.60 29.78 6.89
CA GLY A 90 -11.27 30.01 7.46
C GLY A 90 -11.22 31.09 8.56
N ILE A 91 -12.35 31.74 8.86
CA ILE A 91 -12.45 32.84 9.81
C ILE A 91 -13.34 32.43 11.00
N ILE A 92 -13.04 32.93 12.19
CA ILE A 92 -13.87 32.70 13.38
C ILE A 92 -15.00 33.74 13.40
N ASN A 93 -16.25 33.30 13.23
CA ASN A 93 -17.42 34.18 13.34
C ASN A 93 -17.93 34.20 14.79
N LYS A 94 -17.70 35.34 15.48
CA LYS A 94 -18.05 35.56 16.89
C LYS A 94 -19.54 35.85 17.13
N ASN A 95 -20.32 36.01 16.07
CA ASN A 95 -21.77 36.27 16.17
C ASN A 95 -22.56 34.98 16.38
N ILE A 96 -22.00 33.83 16.00
CA ILE A 96 -22.63 32.53 16.19
C ILE A 96 -21.88 31.78 17.30
N ILE A 97 -22.63 31.45 18.33
CA ILE A 97 -22.17 30.88 19.57
C ILE A 97 -22.76 29.49 19.73
N LYS A 98 -21.96 28.58 20.28
CA LYS A 98 -22.44 27.37 20.93
C LYS A 98 -21.97 27.35 22.38
N ASP A 99 -22.91 27.32 23.30
CA ASP A 99 -22.66 27.03 24.71
C ASP A 99 -22.95 25.55 24.98
N VAL A 100 -22.09 24.92 25.77
CA VAL A 100 -22.24 23.52 26.18
C VAL A 100 -22.12 23.43 27.69
N TYR A 101 -23.11 22.81 28.33
CA TYR A 101 -23.19 22.62 29.77
C TYR A 101 -23.20 21.13 30.11
N THR A 102 -22.43 20.75 31.13
CA THR A 102 -22.38 19.38 31.67
C THR A 102 -22.25 19.45 33.18
N LEU A 103 -22.92 18.56 33.92
CA LEU A 103 -22.70 18.42 35.35
C LEU A 103 -21.28 17.90 35.62
N ILE A 104 -20.69 18.24 36.77
CA ILE A 104 -19.29 17.88 37.08
C ILE A 104 -19.12 16.37 37.25
N ASP A 105 -20.01 15.75 38.02
CA ASP A 105 -19.96 14.32 38.33
C ASP A 105 -20.70 13.46 37.30
N LYS A 106 -21.37 14.10 36.33
CA LYS A 106 -22.19 13.43 35.33
C LYS A 106 -21.91 14.02 33.95
N PRO A 107 -21.06 13.39 33.12
CA PRO A 107 -20.74 13.89 31.78
C PRO A 107 -21.92 13.80 30.80
N MET A 108 -23.02 13.16 31.19
CA MET A 108 -24.27 13.00 30.44
C MET A 108 -25.46 13.21 31.39
N PRO A 109 -26.56 13.87 30.97
CA PRO A 109 -26.80 14.50 29.66
C PRO A 109 -25.88 15.70 29.38
N VAL A 110 -25.79 16.07 28.10
CA VAL A 110 -25.12 17.32 27.67
C VAL A 110 -26.17 18.29 27.17
N LEU A 111 -26.25 19.47 27.78
CA LEU A 111 -27.15 20.55 27.35
C LEU A 111 -26.39 21.49 26.41
N ILE A 112 -26.94 21.73 25.24
CA ILE A 112 -26.28 22.51 24.19
C ILE A 112 -27.21 23.61 23.71
N HIS A 113 -26.71 24.83 23.64
CA HIS A 113 -27.46 26.00 23.22
C HIS A 113 -26.76 26.71 22.06
N TYR A 114 -27.47 26.86 20.95
CA TYR A 114 -26.99 27.51 19.74
C TYR A 114 -27.58 28.93 19.64
N LEU A 115 -26.74 29.94 19.41
CA LEU A 115 -27.14 31.35 19.50
C LEU A 115 -26.53 32.19 18.39
N LYS A 116 -27.29 33.15 17.85
CA LYS A 116 -26.83 34.21 16.93
C LYS A 116 -27.05 35.58 17.56
N LYS A 117 -25.97 36.30 17.91
CA LYS A 117 -26.02 37.54 18.73
C LYS A 117 -26.89 38.67 18.20
N ASN A 118 -27.03 38.80 16.88
CA ASN A 118 -27.59 39.99 16.23
C ASN A 118 -28.95 39.75 15.55
N ASN A 119 -29.56 38.57 15.72
CA ASN A 119 -30.84 38.25 15.11
C ASN A 119 -31.86 37.88 16.19
N ASP A 120 -33.00 38.56 16.19
CA ASP A 120 -34.13 38.24 17.07
C ASP A 120 -34.96 37.06 16.58
N SER A 121 -34.74 36.56 15.36
CA SER A 121 -35.52 35.48 14.75
C SER A 121 -34.82 34.11 14.77
N ASP A 122 -35.64 33.05 14.91
CA ASP A 122 -35.33 31.62 14.69
C ASP A 122 -34.85 31.42 13.24
N SER A 123 -33.60 31.80 13.01
CA SER A 123 -32.96 31.77 11.70
C SER A 123 -32.01 30.60 11.59
N GLU A 124 -31.93 30.04 10.38
CA GLU A 124 -30.95 29.01 10.08
C GLU A 124 -29.54 29.56 10.25
N ILE A 125 -28.66 28.71 10.79
CA ILE A 125 -27.24 29.05 10.92
C ILE A 125 -26.60 28.75 9.57
N GLU A 126 -26.50 29.79 8.74
CA GLU A 126 -25.77 29.74 7.48
C GLU A 126 -24.27 29.61 7.77
N CYS A 127 -23.66 28.52 7.28
CA CYS A 127 -22.23 28.30 7.37
C CYS A 127 -21.75 27.55 6.12
N GLU A 128 -20.80 28.15 5.44
CA GLU A 128 -20.02 27.50 4.40
C GLU A 128 -18.83 26.83 5.07
N SER A 129 -19.08 25.65 5.64
CA SER A 129 -18.04 24.89 6.33
C SER A 129 -16.87 24.51 5.40
N GLY A 130 -16.98 24.78 4.10
CA GLY A 130 -15.97 24.55 3.08
C GLY A 130 -15.71 23.05 2.87
N PRO A 131 -14.97 22.69 1.82
CA PRO A 131 -14.56 21.31 1.58
C PRO A 131 -13.83 20.70 2.79
N HIS A 132 -13.97 19.38 2.94
CA HIS A 132 -13.19 18.62 3.90
C HIS A 132 -11.72 18.48 3.44
N GLY A 133 -10.81 19.30 3.98
CA GLY A 133 -9.37 19.12 3.78
C GLY A 133 -8.90 19.37 2.34
N ASN A 134 -8.02 18.51 1.82
CA ASN A 134 -7.35 18.65 0.51
C ASN A 134 -8.26 18.40 -0.71
N THR A 135 -9.59 18.54 -0.58
CA THR A 135 -10.48 18.42 -1.75
C THR A 135 -10.18 19.57 -2.70
N LYS A 136 -9.77 19.24 -3.93
CA LYS A 136 -9.38 20.22 -4.96
C LYS A 136 -10.58 20.91 -5.59
N ASP A 137 -11.73 20.24 -5.60
CA ASP A 137 -12.97 20.78 -6.13
C ASP A 137 -13.71 21.52 -5.02
N GLN A 138 -13.69 22.85 -5.07
CA GLN A 138 -14.39 23.69 -4.10
C GLN A 138 -15.87 23.88 -4.47
N GLU A 139 -16.23 23.74 -5.75
CA GLU A 139 -17.56 24.07 -6.27
C GLU A 139 -18.54 22.90 -6.12
N GLY A 140 -18.05 21.65 -6.18
CA GLY A 140 -18.87 20.44 -6.00
C GLY A 140 -18.74 19.76 -4.62
N ALA A 141 -17.90 20.27 -3.72
CA ALA A 141 -17.63 19.59 -2.46
C ALA A 141 -18.82 19.68 -1.49
N GLN A 142 -19.24 18.52 -0.98
CA GLN A 142 -20.18 18.47 0.14
C GLN A 142 -19.58 19.20 1.35
N ASN A 143 -20.42 20.00 2.02
CA ASN A 143 -20.07 20.68 3.25
C ASN A 143 -19.43 19.70 4.24
N TYR A 144 -18.33 20.12 4.84
CA TYR A 144 -17.62 19.33 5.84
C TYR A 144 -18.58 18.82 6.92
N GLN A 145 -18.58 17.50 7.12
CA GLN A 145 -19.23 16.86 8.23
C GLN A 145 -18.17 16.14 9.07
N ARG A 146 -18.05 16.53 10.34
CA ARG A 146 -17.12 15.88 11.26
C ARG A 146 -17.56 14.44 11.52
N THR A 147 -16.67 13.49 11.34
CA THR A 147 -16.89 12.10 11.76
C THR A 147 -17.11 12.04 13.27
N MET A 148 -18.14 11.30 13.71
CA MET A 148 -18.44 11.11 15.13
C MET A 148 -17.22 10.54 15.88
N PRO A 149 -16.88 11.07 17.06
CA PRO A 149 -15.80 10.54 17.91
C PRO A 149 -15.91 9.04 18.22
N SER A 150 -17.11 8.49 18.42
CA SER A 150 -17.31 7.05 18.61
C SER A 150 -16.83 6.24 17.39
N VAL A 151 -17.25 6.65 16.19
CA VAL A 151 -16.85 6.03 14.91
C VAL A 151 -15.34 6.14 14.70
N LEU A 152 -14.72 7.28 15.03
CA LEU A 152 -13.26 7.41 14.94
C LEU A 152 -12.52 6.50 15.93
N SER A 153 -13.08 6.29 17.12
CA SER A 153 -12.50 5.40 18.14
C SER A 153 -12.61 3.94 17.69
N GLU A 154 -13.76 3.52 17.18
CA GLU A 154 -13.98 2.19 16.60
C GLU A 154 -13.02 1.92 15.42
N LEU A 155 -12.83 2.91 14.54
CA LEU A 155 -11.89 2.82 13.42
C LEU A 155 -10.44 2.63 13.91
N LYS A 156 -10.01 3.39 14.93
CA LYS A 156 -8.67 3.25 15.51
C LYS A 156 -8.45 1.86 16.10
N GLU A 157 -9.43 1.33 16.83
CA GLU A 157 -9.36 -0.01 17.41
C GLU A 157 -9.28 -1.08 16.31
N LYS A 158 -10.10 -0.97 15.26
CA LYS A 158 -10.06 -1.89 14.11
C LYS A 158 -8.71 -1.84 13.39
N VAL A 159 -8.13 -0.65 13.21
CA VAL A 159 -6.82 -0.47 12.57
C VAL A 159 -5.67 -1.04 13.40
N ALA A 160 -5.80 -1.07 14.74
CA ALA A 160 -4.82 -1.73 15.59
C ALA A 160 -4.81 -3.27 15.39
N LYS A 161 -5.96 -3.85 15.00
CA LYS A 161 -6.15 -5.31 14.84
C LYS A 161 -6.00 -5.80 13.39
N LYS A 162 -6.25 -4.94 12.40
CA LYS A 162 -6.27 -5.28 10.97
C LYS A 162 -5.44 -4.29 10.16
N VAL A 163 -4.94 -4.74 8.99
CA VAL A 163 -4.28 -3.84 8.03
C VAL A 163 -5.19 -2.65 7.70
N PRO A 164 -4.72 -1.39 7.86
CA PRO A 164 -5.58 -0.20 7.76
C PRO A 164 -6.41 -0.14 6.48
N ASN A 165 -5.82 -0.54 5.35
CA ASN A 165 -6.46 -0.56 4.05
C ASN A 165 -7.73 -1.44 4.00
N LEU A 166 -7.77 -2.55 4.75
CA LEU A 166 -8.96 -3.42 4.81
C LEU A 166 -10.06 -2.77 5.66
N VAL A 167 -9.69 -2.18 6.80
CA VAL A 167 -10.63 -1.49 7.69
C VAL A 167 -11.34 -0.35 6.95
N TYR A 168 -10.58 0.52 6.29
CA TYR A 168 -11.16 1.64 5.55
C TYR A 168 -12.02 1.18 4.35
N LYS A 169 -11.66 0.05 3.72
CA LYS A 169 -12.44 -0.54 2.63
C LYS A 169 -13.77 -1.10 3.13
N GLU A 170 -13.79 -1.73 4.31
CA GLU A 170 -15.01 -2.24 4.95
C GLU A 170 -15.94 -1.08 5.37
N THR A 171 -15.40 0.03 5.87
CA THR A 171 -16.20 1.16 6.38
C THR A 171 -16.61 2.19 5.33
N SER A 172 -15.93 2.25 4.18
CA SER A 172 -16.29 3.17 3.10
C SER A 172 -17.49 2.64 2.31
N LYS A 173 -18.64 3.33 2.41
CA LYS A 173 -19.80 3.08 1.52
C LYS A 173 -19.50 3.46 0.06
N LYS A 174 -18.51 4.32 -0.20
CA LYS A 174 -18.11 4.70 -1.55
C LYS A 174 -17.22 3.61 -2.15
N LYS A 175 -17.79 2.82 -3.07
CA LYS A 175 -17.06 1.98 -4.03
C LYS A 175 -16.49 2.85 -5.18
N GLY A 176 -15.72 3.88 -4.84
CA GLY A 176 -15.07 4.75 -5.82
C GLY A 176 -13.66 4.29 -6.16
N ALA A 177 -13.17 4.66 -7.35
CA ALA A 177 -11.77 4.49 -7.71
C ALA A 177 -10.88 5.21 -6.68
N ARG A 178 -9.81 4.56 -6.22
CA ARG A 178 -8.83 5.20 -5.33
C ARG A 178 -8.19 6.36 -6.08
N ASP A 179 -7.94 7.46 -5.37
CA ASP A 179 -7.16 8.57 -5.89
C ASP A 179 -5.83 8.05 -6.46
N LEU A 180 -5.57 8.34 -7.73
CA LEU A 180 -4.35 7.94 -8.43
C LEU A 180 -3.10 8.38 -7.65
N LYS A 181 -3.16 9.52 -6.96
CA LYS A 181 -2.04 10.00 -6.15
C LYS A 181 -1.79 9.13 -4.93
N GLN A 182 -2.84 8.61 -4.29
CA GLN A 182 -2.70 7.66 -3.18
C GLN A 182 -2.06 6.34 -3.66
N ILE A 183 -2.47 5.84 -4.83
CA ILE A 183 -1.85 4.66 -5.44
C ILE A 183 -0.37 4.93 -5.76
N GLN A 184 -0.04 6.08 -6.34
CA GLN A 184 1.34 6.47 -6.65
C GLN A 184 2.20 6.57 -5.38
N ASN A 185 1.70 7.23 -4.33
CA ASN A 185 2.43 7.36 -3.06
C ASN A 185 2.64 5.99 -2.40
N LEU A 186 1.64 5.09 -2.46
CA LEU A 186 1.77 3.73 -1.96
C LEU A 186 2.82 2.93 -2.76
N ARG A 187 2.78 3.02 -4.09
CA ARG A 187 3.79 2.39 -4.97
C ARG A 187 5.19 2.93 -4.66
N TYR A 188 5.32 4.23 -4.46
CA TYR A 188 6.59 4.85 -4.08
C TYR A 188 7.10 4.35 -2.73
N ALA A 189 6.24 4.29 -1.71
CA ALA A 189 6.59 3.78 -0.39
C ALA A 189 7.03 2.29 -0.44
N VAL A 190 6.28 1.45 -1.15
CA VAL A 190 6.62 0.03 -1.34
C VAL A 190 7.91 -0.13 -2.12
N ASN A 191 8.13 0.66 -3.18
CA ASN A 191 9.36 0.61 -3.96
C ASN A 191 10.55 1.07 -3.12
N ARG A 192 10.39 2.10 -2.28
CA ARG A 192 11.45 2.57 -1.36
C ARG A 192 11.87 1.48 -0.37
N GLN A 193 10.92 0.67 0.13
CA GLN A 193 11.23 -0.46 1.01
C GLN A 193 11.96 -1.61 0.32
N LYS A 194 11.95 -1.68 -1.01
CA LYS A 194 12.64 -2.71 -1.80
C LYS A 194 14.04 -2.28 -2.27
N ARG A 195 14.39 -1.00 -2.12
CA ARG A 195 15.72 -0.49 -2.51
C ARG A 195 16.68 -0.67 -1.35
N PHE A 196 17.96 -0.81 -1.69
CA PHE A 196 19.02 -0.71 -0.70
C PHE A 196 18.94 0.66 -0.01
N THR A 197 19.06 0.63 1.30
CA THR A 197 19.23 1.81 2.14
C THR A 197 20.61 2.44 1.89
N TYR A 198 20.76 3.72 2.19
CA TYR A 198 22.05 4.40 2.04
C TYR A 198 23.17 3.71 2.83
N ASP A 199 22.85 3.19 4.02
CA ASP A 199 23.80 2.48 4.86
C ASP A 199 24.24 1.15 4.25
N GLU A 200 23.32 0.38 3.66
CA GLU A 200 23.67 -0.85 2.93
C GLU A 200 24.58 -0.56 1.72
N ILE A 201 24.29 0.50 0.96
CA ILE A 201 25.12 0.92 -0.17
C ILE A 201 26.51 1.35 0.31
N ALA A 202 26.59 2.13 1.40
CA ALA A 202 27.85 2.56 1.99
C ALA A 202 28.68 1.35 2.48
N ASN A 203 28.04 0.37 3.12
CA ASN A 203 28.68 -0.86 3.56
C ASN A 203 29.24 -1.67 2.38
N CYS A 204 28.51 -1.77 1.26
CA CYS A 204 29.03 -2.41 0.04
C CYS A 204 30.30 -1.70 -0.48
N HIS A 205 30.34 -0.37 -0.46
CA HIS A 205 31.53 0.39 -0.86
C HIS A 205 32.70 0.18 0.11
N LEU A 206 32.44 0.18 1.42
CA LEU A 206 33.47 -0.08 2.42
C LEU A 206 34.06 -1.49 2.28
N MET A 207 33.23 -2.49 2.01
CA MET A 207 33.70 -3.85 1.70
C MET A 207 34.58 -3.86 0.44
N HIS A 208 34.14 -3.20 -0.64
CA HIS A 208 34.93 -3.11 -1.87
C HIS A 208 36.31 -2.50 -1.63
N ILE A 209 36.39 -1.41 -0.87
CA ILE A 209 37.65 -0.73 -0.55
C ILE A 209 38.53 -1.60 0.36
N SER A 210 37.94 -2.25 1.37
CA SER A 210 38.69 -2.94 2.42
C SER A 210 39.12 -4.35 2.02
N LEU A 211 38.31 -5.04 1.22
CA LEU A 211 38.47 -6.46 0.89
C LEU A 211 38.71 -6.70 -0.61
N GLY A 212 38.61 -5.67 -1.45
CA GLY A 212 38.58 -5.82 -2.92
C GLY A 212 37.28 -6.46 -3.44
N TYR A 213 36.32 -6.74 -2.57
CA TYR A 213 35.06 -7.41 -2.89
C TYR A 213 33.85 -6.61 -2.39
N PRO A 214 32.79 -6.44 -3.21
CA PRO A 214 32.59 -6.94 -4.58
C PRO A 214 33.45 -6.17 -5.59
N ASN A 215 33.83 -6.76 -6.72
CA ASN A 215 34.83 -6.19 -7.64
C ASN A 215 34.33 -4.96 -8.43
N HIS A 216 33.02 -4.83 -8.64
CA HIS A 216 32.44 -3.71 -9.38
C HIS A 216 31.13 -3.22 -8.76
N ILE A 217 31.02 -1.91 -8.50
CA ILE A 217 29.83 -1.26 -7.94
C ILE A 217 29.47 -0.04 -8.78
N LEU A 218 28.22 0.03 -9.23
CA LEU A 218 27.61 1.26 -9.77
C LEU A 218 26.39 1.61 -8.93
N THR A 219 26.32 2.85 -8.43
CA THR A 219 25.24 3.30 -7.53
C THR A 219 24.13 4.08 -8.21
N ALA A 220 24.41 4.71 -9.37
CA ALA A 220 23.45 5.56 -10.07
C ALA A 220 23.24 5.13 -11.53
N PRO A 221 22.01 5.28 -12.08
CA PRO A 221 20.75 5.66 -11.41
C PRO A 221 20.12 4.55 -10.56
N ASP A 222 20.59 3.32 -10.70
CA ASP A 222 20.14 2.12 -10.00
C ASP A 222 21.39 1.33 -9.59
N ILE A 223 21.36 0.71 -8.41
CA ILE A 223 22.52 -0.05 -7.92
C ILE A 223 22.73 -1.35 -8.71
N ARG A 224 23.99 -1.60 -9.04
CA ARG A 224 24.50 -2.82 -9.68
C ARG A 224 25.80 -3.21 -8.99
N ILE A 225 25.89 -4.44 -8.53
CA ILE A 225 27.04 -4.97 -7.81
C ILE A 225 27.43 -6.29 -8.48
N ILE A 226 28.69 -6.40 -8.90
CA ILE A 226 29.26 -7.63 -9.46
C ILE A 226 30.38 -8.07 -8.54
N GLY A 227 30.27 -9.30 -8.03
CA GLY A 227 31.30 -9.96 -7.23
C GLY A 227 31.78 -11.22 -7.93
N VAL A 228 33.09 -11.38 -8.04
CA VAL A 228 33.80 -12.49 -8.66
C VAL A 228 34.90 -12.91 -7.71
N ASP A 229 34.97 -14.20 -7.40
CA ASP A 229 36.06 -14.74 -6.61
C ASP A 229 37.31 -14.89 -7.50
N GLU A 230 38.41 -14.23 -7.12
CA GLU A 230 39.61 -14.16 -7.96
C GLU A 230 40.32 -15.52 -8.10
N GLU A 231 40.31 -16.34 -7.05
CA GLU A 231 40.90 -17.68 -7.10
C GLU A 231 40.09 -18.59 -8.03
N LEU A 232 38.76 -18.53 -7.92
CA LEU A 232 37.87 -19.27 -8.80
C LEU A 232 37.96 -18.78 -10.25
N LEU A 233 38.10 -17.48 -10.47
CA LEU A 233 38.32 -16.92 -11.81
C LEU A 233 39.63 -17.45 -12.41
N LYS A 234 40.71 -17.50 -11.62
CA LYS A 234 42.00 -18.04 -12.05
C LYS A 234 41.91 -19.52 -12.41
N GLU A 235 41.29 -20.35 -11.57
CA GLU A 235 41.09 -21.77 -11.87
C GLU A 235 40.14 -21.98 -13.07
N THR A 236 39.14 -21.12 -13.24
CA THR A 236 38.27 -21.14 -14.42
C THR A 236 39.07 -20.85 -15.69
N LYS A 237 39.93 -19.80 -15.69
CA LYS A 237 40.81 -19.49 -16.83
C LYS A 237 41.73 -20.66 -17.18
N LYS A 238 42.40 -21.23 -16.17
CA LYS A 238 43.27 -22.40 -16.35
C LYS A 238 42.51 -23.59 -16.95
N THR A 239 41.32 -23.86 -16.43
CA THR A 239 40.43 -24.92 -16.93
C THR A 239 40.06 -24.66 -18.38
N MET A 240 39.65 -23.44 -18.71
CA MET A 240 39.28 -23.04 -20.07
C MET A 240 40.44 -23.13 -21.06
N SER A 241 41.66 -22.78 -20.65
CA SER A 241 42.86 -22.94 -21.49
C SER A 241 43.21 -24.41 -21.74
N ALA A 242 42.90 -25.30 -20.80
CA ALA A 242 43.08 -26.75 -20.99
C ALA A 242 42.04 -27.37 -21.94
N PHE A 243 40.84 -26.78 -22.02
CA PHE A 243 39.81 -27.18 -22.97
C PHE A 243 40.10 -26.61 -24.37
N ASN A 244 40.74 -27.39 -25.23
CA ASN A 244 40.81 -27.08 -26.66
C ASN A 244 39.50 -27.46 -27.38
N LYS A 245 39.33 -27.01 -28.63
CA LYS A 245 38.15 -27.33 -29.46
C LYS A 245 37.93 -28.84 -29.63
N ASP A 246 38.99 -29.64 -29.49
CA ASP A 246 39.02 -31.08 -29.73
C ASP A 246 38.63 -31.91 -28.50
N ASN A 247 38.71 -31.35 -27.28
CA ASN A 247 38.43 -32.04 -26.01
C ASN A 247 37.16 -31.55 -25.30
N ARG A 248 36.13 -31.11 -26.05
CA ARG A 248 34.86 -30.58 -25.50
C ARG A 248 33.97 -31.62 -24.79
N LEU A 249 34.43 -32.86 -24.61
CA LEU A 249 33.66 -33.93 -24.01
C LEU A 249 33.96 -34.06 -22.50
N ALA A 250 33.42 -33.15 -21.70
CA ALA A 250 33.25 -33.40 -20.27
C ALA A 250 31.91 -34.12 -20.04
N LYS A 251 31.88 -35.44 -20.28
CA LYS A 251 30.87 -36.33 -19.71
C LYS A 251 31.32 -36.73 -18.31
N SER A 252 30.89 -36.00 -17.30
CA SER A 252 30.83 -36.54 -15.93
C SER A 252 29.39 -36.45 -15.45
N GLU A 253 28.87 -37.58 -14.99
CA GLU A 253 27.58 -37.66 -14.31
C GLU A 253 27.70 -36.88 -12.99
N LYS A 254 27.17 -35.65 -12.96
CA LYS A 254 27.07 -34.75 -11.80
C LYS A 254 28.38 -34.10 -11.33
N SER A 255 29.05 -33.32 -12.18
CA SER A 255 29.97 -32.30 -11.66
C SER A 255 29.19 -31.24 -10.85
N PRO A 256 29.70 -30.81 -9.69
CA PRO A 256 29.09 -29.73 -8.93
C PRO A 256 29.09 -28.44 -9.77
N ALA A 257 27.98 -27.69 -9.71
CA ALA A 257 27.94 -26.34 -10.25
C ALA A 257 28.66 -25.40 -9.28
N VAL A 258 29.72 -24.75 -9.75
CA VAL A 258 30.50 -23.79 -8.94
C VAL A 258 30.15 -22.37 -9.40
N PRO A 259 29.69 -21.47 -8.50
CA PRO A 259 29.28 -20.12 -8.87
C PRO A 259 30.49 -19.25 -9.16
N LEU A 260 30.71 -18.88 -10.43
CA LEU A 260 31.81 -18.01 -10.84
C LEU A 260 31.63 -16.54 -10.40
N ALA A 261 30.41 -16.02 -10.50
CA ALA A 261 30.11 -14.61 -10.28
C ALA A 261 28.72 -14.43 -9.66
N PHE A 262 28.58 -13.41 -8.83
CA PHE A 262 27.32 -12.93 -8.27
C PHE A 262 27.00 -11.56 -8.85
N PHE A 263 25.75 -11.38 -9.29
CA PHE A 263 25.27 -10.12 -9.83
C PHE A 263 24.01 -9.67 -9.11
N PHE A 264 24.11 -8.57 -8.36
CA PHE A 264 22.99 -7.93 -7.69
C PHE A 264 22.60 -6.67 -8.45
N HIS A 265 21.30 -6.50 -8.70
CA HIS A 265 20.78 -5.31 -9.36
C HIS A 265 19.40 -4.92 -8.81
N GLU A 266 19.13 -3.62 -8.74
CA GLU A 266 17.82 -3.11 -8.32
C GLU A 266 16.70 -3.41 -9.33
N LYS A 267 17.04 -3.37 -10.63
CA LYS A 267 16.07 -3.54 -11.72
C LYS A 267 16.61 -4.48 -12.80
N LYS A 268 15.72 -5.35 -13.28
CA LYS A 268 15.91 -6.29 -14.39
C LYS A 268 15.80 -5.58 -15.75
N PHE A 269 16.64 -4.57 -15.97
CA PHE A 269 16.72 -3.89 -17.24
C PHE A 269 17.86 -4.45 -18.06
N GLN A 270 17.72 -4.43 -19.39
CA GLN A 270 18.80 -4.83 -20.30
C GLN A 270 20.09 -4.08 -19.99
N LYS A 271 20.02 -2.78 -19.68
CA LYS A 271 21.20 -1.99 -19.27
C LYS A 271 21.94 -2.58 -18.05
N SER A 272 21.23 -3.18 -17.11
CA SER A 272 21.86 -3.85 -15.97
C SER A 272 22.61 -5.10 -16.41
N HIS A 273 22.00 -5.91 -17.27
CA HIS A 273 22.65 -7.10 -17.81
C HIS A 273 23.80 -6.76 -18.76
N ASP A 274 23.69 -5.68 -19.53
CA ASP A 274 24.77 -5.17 -20.37
C ASP A 274 26.01 -4.89 -19.52
N GLU A 275 25.84 -4.26 -18.36
CA GLU A 275 26.95 -3.98 -17.46
C GLU A 275 27.64 -5.25 -16.95
N PHE A 276 26.85 -6.25 -16.54
CA PHE A 276 27.37 -7.53 -16.09
C PHE A 276 28.16 -8.23 -17.19
N TRP A 277 27.59 -8.36 -18.40
CA TRP A 277 28.24 -9.07 -19.49
C TRP A 277 29.41 -8.30 -20.11
N ARG A 278 29.39 -6.95 -20.09
CA ARG A 278 30.55 -6.11 -20.39
C ARG A 278 31.70 -6.47 -19.46
N TYR A 279 31.45 -6.43 -18.15
CA TYR A 279 32.45 -6.75 -17.14
C TYR A 279 32.99 -8.18 -17.30
N MET A 280 32.10 -9.17 -17.47
CA MET A 280 32.50 -10.56 -17.72
C MET A 280 33.36 -10.72 -18.99
N SER A 281 33.07 -9.97 -20.06
CA SER A 281 33.87 -10.00 -21.29
C SER A 281 35.27 -9.42 -21.14
N GLU A 282 35.43 -8.49 -20.20
CA GLU A 282 36.74 -7.89 -19.88
C GLU A 282 37.58 -8.86 -19.04
N ILE A 283 36.96 -9.52 -18.06
CA ILE A 283 37.70 -10.40 -17.13
C ILE A 283 37.87 -11.83 -17.63
N LEU A 284 37.03 -12.31 -18.55
CA LEU A 284 37.04 -13.67 -19.10
C LEU A 284 36.77 -13.69 -20.62
N PRO A 285 37.63 -13.05 -21.44
CA PRO A 285 37.45 -12.97 -22.89
C PRO A 285 37.49 -14.35 -23.58
N GLU A 286 38.22 -15.31 -23.03
CA GLU A 286 38.36 -16.68 -23.56
C GLU A 286 37.02 -17.42 -23.61
N PHE A 287 36.03 -16.94 -22.86
CA PHE A 287 34.68 -17.49 -22.85
C PHE A 287 33.99 -17.44 -24.22
N SER A 288 34.41 -16.51 -25.07
CA SER A 288 33.93 -16.36 -26.44
C SER A 288 34.25 -17.54 -27.36
N GLU A 289 35.27 -18.35 -27.03
CA GLU A 289 35.80 -19.40 -27.91
C GLU A 289 35.46 -20.82 -27.45
N CYS A 290 35.39 -21.03 -26.13
CA CYS A 290 35.30 -22.36 -25.53
C CYS A 290 33.93 -22.66 -24.89
N GLY A 291 33.05 -21.67 -24.76
CA GLY A 291 31.81 -21.78 -23.99
C GLY A 291 30.55 -22.02 -24.81
N PHE A 292 29.50 -22.44 -24.10
CA PHE A 292 28.11 -22.16 -24.43
C PHE A 292 27.44 -21.59 -23.17
N ILE A 293 26.39 -20.79 -23.33
CA ILE A 293 25.67 -20.23 -22.19
C ILE A 293 24.27 -20.82 -22.16
N ILE A 294 23.91 -21.40 -21.01
CA ILE A 294 22.56 -21.86 -20.73
C ILE A 294 21.83 -20.79 -19.92
N THR A 295 20.73 -20.25 -20.44
CA THR A 295 19.94 -19.18 -19.81
C THR A 295 18.45 -19.50 -19.85
N ASP A 296 17.61 -18.83 -19.03
CA ASP A 296 16.16 -18.91 -19.15
C ASP A 296 15.60 -18.23 -20.42
N CYS A 297 16.47 -17.60 -21.20
CA CYS A 297 16.20 -16.87 -22.43
C CYS A 297 15.35 -15.61 -22.24
N GLU A 298 15.43 -14.96 -21.07
CA GLU A 298 14.91 -13.60 -20.92
C GLU A 298 15.56 -12.66 -21.97
N ASP A 299 14.74 -11.88 -22.68
CA ASP A 299 15.21 -11.07 -23.82
C ASP A 299 16.33 -10.09 -23.41
N ALA A 300 16.19 -9.47 -22.25
CA ALA A 300 17.19 -8.54 -21.72
C ALA A 300 18.55 -9.22 -21.50
N PHE A 301 18.57 -10.44 -20.95
CA PHE A 301 19.79 -11.24 -20.80
C PHE A 301 20.36 -11.67 -22.14
N ARG A 302 19.51 -12.22 -23.02
CA ARG A 302 19.92 -12.70 -24.35
C ARG A 302 20.57 -11.60 -25.18
N ASN A 303 19.98 -10.41 -25.19
CA ASN A 303 20.49 -9.28 -25.94
C ASN A 303 21.84 -8.80 -25.37
N ALA A 304 21.95 -8.71 -24.03
CA ALA A 304 23.21 -8.35 -23.38
C ALA A 304 24.32 -9.36 -23.68
N ILE A 305 24.04 -10.66 -23.57
CA ILE A 305 25.01 -11.70 -23.88
C ILE A 305 25.45 -11.61 -25.34
N LYS A 306 24.52 -11.53 -26.29
CA LYS A 306 24.86 -11.43 -27.72
C LYS A 306 25.67 -10.19 -28.07
N LYS A 307 25.48 -9.10 -27.31
CA LYS A 307 26.23 -7.85 -27.51
C LYS A 307 27.71 -8.00 -27.16
N TYR A 308 28.04 -8.72 -26.09
CA TYR A 308 29.42 -8.88 -25.60
C TYR A 308 30.08 -10.22 -25.98
N PHE A 309 29.28 -11.24 -26.29
CA PHE A 309 29.70 -12.59 -26.68
C PHE A 309 28.90 -13.09 -27.90
N PRO A 310 29.00 -12.43 -29.07
CA PRO A 310 28.16 -12.71 -30.24
C PRO A 310 28.39 -14.12 -30.83
N SER A 311 29.58 -14.68 -30.66
CA SER A 311 29.94 -16.02 -31.16
C SER A 311 29.47 -17.17 -30.26
N VAL A 312 29.11 -16.90 -29.00
CA VAL A 312 28.83 -17.94 -28.02
C VAL A 312 27.45 -18.53 -28.26
N PRO A 313 27.33 -19.86 -28.43
CA PRO A 313 26.03 -20.52 -28.53
C PRO A 313 25.19 -20.27 -27.28
N LEU A 314 23.98 -19.73 -27.48
CA LEU A 314 23.00 -19.53 -26.42
C LEU A 314 21.97 -20.67 -26.45
N LEU A 315 21.89 -21.38 -25.33
CA LEU A 315 21.00 -22.50 -25.12
C LEU A 315 19.96 -22.15 -24.05
N ARG A 316 18.76 -22.72 -24.17
CA ARG A 316 17.71 -22.56 -23.17
C ARG A 316 17.92 -23.56 -22.04
N CYS A 317 17.82 -23.08 -20.80
CA CYS A 317 17.87 -23.90 -19.61
C CYS A 317 16.75 -24.93 -19.61
N TRP A 318 17.12 -26.21 -19.54
CA TRP A 318 16.19 -27.33 -19.53
C TRP A 318 15.16 -27.21 -18.41
N ASN A 319 15.60 -26.86 -17.18
CA ASN A 319 14.72 -26.70 -16.03
C ASN A 319 13.69 -25.57 -16.23
N HIS A 320 14.12 -24.43 -16.77
CA HIS A 320 13.22 -23.30 -17.05
C HIS A 320 12.27 -23.59 -18.21
N PHE A 321 12.76 -24.27 -19.25
CA PHE A 321 11.92 -24.75 -20.34
C PHE A 321 10.81 -25.65 -19.79
N TRP A 322 11.17 -26.67 -19.01
CA TRP A 322 10.22 -27.63 -18.47
C TRP A 322 9.18 -26.99 -17.55
N LYS A 323 9.62 -26.19 -16.57
CA LYS A 323 8.71 -25.45 -15.67
C LYS A 323 7.80 -24.48 -16.43
N SER A 324 8.23 -23.94 -17.57
CA SER A 324 7.40 -23.04 -18.38
C SER A 324 6.37 -23.81 -19.19
N THR A 325 6.78 -24.95 -19.77
CA THR A 325 5.90 -25.89 -20.47
C THR A 325 4.81 -26.40 -19.54
N GLU A 326 5.17 -26.91 -18.36
CA GLU A 326 4.23 -27.41 -17.36
C GLU A 326 3.20 -26.34 -16.96
N ARG A 327 3.66 -25.12 -16.62
CA ARG A 327 2.78 -23.99 -16.29
C ARG A 327 1.85 -23.62 -17.45
N TRP A 328 2.35 -23.67 -18.69
CA TRP A 328 1.55 -23.39 -19.87
C TRP A 328 0.43 -24.42 -20.05
N ILE A 329 0.73 -25.71 -19.91
CA ILE A 329 -0.27 -26.79 -19.99
C ILE A 329 -1.30 -26.63 -18.85
N GLN A 330 -0.85 -26.43 -17.61
CA GLN A 330 -1.71 -26.23 -16.43
C GLN A 330 -2.62 -24.99 -16.54
N SER A 331 -2.18 -23.95 -17.25
CA SER A 331 -3.00 -22.75 -17.44
C SER A 331 -4.26 -23.00 -18.28
N ASN A 332 -4.29 -24.11 -19.03
CA ASN A 332 -5.45 -24.53 -19.78
C ASN A 332 -6.43 -25.28 -18.87
N LYS A 333 -7.49 -24.59 -18.45
CA LYS A 333 -8.53 -25.12 -17.54
C LYS A 333 -9.28 -26.37 -18.05
N LYS A 334 -9.11 -26.74 -19.32
CA LYS A 334 -9.71 -27.94 -19.90
C LYS A 334 -8.88 -29.22 -19.66
N LEU A 335 -7.63 -29.10 -19.22
CA LEU A 335 -6.72 -30.23 -19.05
C LEU A 335 -6.69 -30.71 -17.60
N THR A 336 -6.66 -32.03 -17.44
CA THR A 336 -6.50 -32.69 -16.13
C THR A 336 -5.01 -32.78 -15.75
N ILE A 337 -4.73 -33.13 -14.48
CA ILE A 337 -3.35 -33.37 -14.01
C ILE A 337 -2.70 -34.53 -14.79
N GLU A 338 -3.48 -35.55 -15.14
CA GLU A 338 -3.02 -36.69 -15.94
C GLU A 338 -2.63 -36.25 -17.36
N ASP A 339 -3.42 -35.34 -17.96
CA ASP A 339 -3.08 -34.76 -19.27
C ASP A 339 -1.77 -33.97 -19.19
N VAL A 340 -1.53 -33.22 -18.11
CA VAL A 340 -0.25 -32.52 -17.89
C VAL A 340 0.92 -33.50 -17.88
N GLY A 341 0.80 -34.62 -17.15
CA GLY A 341 1.82 -35.67 -17.12
C GLY A 341 2.09 -36.25 -18.50
N PHE A 342 1.03 -36.59 -19.24
CA PHE A 342 1.13 -37.12 -20.61
C PHE A 342 1.87 -36.15 -21.55
N TYR A 343 1.41 -34.89 -21.65
CA TYR A 343 2.00 -33.91 -22.57
C TYR A 343 3.45 -33.57 -22.22
N CYS A 344 3.76 -33.47 -20.93
CA CYS A 344 5.12 -33.32 -20.47
C CYS A 344 5.98 -34.49 -20.96
N GLU A 345 5.61 -35.73 -20.65
CA GLU A 345 6.43 -36.90 -21.03
C GLU A 345 6.58 -37.03 -22.56
N SER A 346 5.50 -36.81 -23.33
CA SER A 346 5.59 -36.77 -24.80
C SER A 346 6.57 -35.71 -25.31
N LEU A 347 6.63 -34.54 -24.67
CA LEU A 347 7.61 -33.50 -25.03
C LEU A 347 9.04 -33.89 -24.64
N ARG A 348 9.23 -34.58 -23.51
CA ARG A 348 10.53 -35.13 -23.12
C ARG A 348 10.99 -36.17 -24.13
N GLU A 349 10.15 -37.15 -24.46
CA GLU A 349 10.46 -38.17 -25.47
C GLU A 349 10.79 -37.55 -26.82
N LEU A 350 10.03 -36.52 -27.22
CA LEU A 350 10.30 -35.79 -28.44
C LEU A 350 11.67 -35.09 -28.39
N LEU A 351 12.05 -34.46 -27.28
CA LEU A 351 13.30 -33.70 -27.19
C LEU A 351 14.55 -34.56 -26.92
N LEU A 352 14.37 -35.78 -26.40
CA LEU A 352 15.44 -36.75 -26.17
C LEU A 352 15.77 -37.61 -27.41
N GLN A 353 15.23 -37.26 -28.58
CA GLN A 353 15.53 -37.99 -29.81
C GLN A 353 17.03 -37.90 -30.15
N PRO A 354 17.67 -39.01 -30.59
CA PRO A 354 19.12 -39.05 -30.81
C PRO A 354 19.62 -38.07 -31.88
N ASN A 355 18.77 -37.74 -32.85
CA ASN A 355 19.13 -36.86 -33.95
C ASN A 355 17.94 -36.04 -34.45
N LYS A 356 18.25 -35.05 -35.31
CA LYS A 356 17.28 -34.10 -35.87
C LYS A 356 16.25 -34.75 -36.80
N GLU A 357 16.59 -35.86 -37.44
CA GLU A 357 15.71 -36.58 -38.36
C GLU A 357 14.63 -37.32 -37.58
N MET A 358 15.03 -38.08 -36.55
CA MET A 358 14.12 -38.75 -35.61
C MET A 358 13.18 -37.75 -34.92
N PHE A 359 13.70 -36.59 -34.52
CA PHE A 359 12.90 -35.48 -34.00
C PHE A 359 11.82 -35.01 -34.99
N LYS A 360 12.16 -34.88 -36.29
CA LYS A 360 11.22 -34.49 -37.34
C LYS A 360 10.19 -35.59 -37.63
N CYS A 361 10.60 -36.85 -37.64
CA CYS A 361 9.70 -37.99 -37.87
C CYS A 361 8.68 -38.14 -36.73
N ASN A 362 9.11 -38.03 -35.47
CA ASN A 362 8.21 -38.14 -34.32
C ASN A 362 7.27 -36.94 -34.15
N LYS A 363 7.63 -35.75 -34.67
CA LYS A 363 6.69 -34.62 -34.79
C LYS A 363 5.47 -34.97 -35.64
N LEU A 364 5.63 -35.82 -36.66
CA LEU A 364 4.55 -36.19 -37.59
C LEU A 364 3.61 -37.25 -36.99
N VAL A 365 4.13 -38.19 -36.20
CA VAL A 365 3.33 -39.24 -35.56
C VAL A 365 2.46 -38.67 -34.44
N ASN A 366 2.97 -37.72 -33.65
CA ASN A 366 2.21 -37.09 -32.57
C ASN A 366 1.14 -36.09 -33.05
N ASN A 367 1.06 -35.77 -34.34
CA ASN A 367 -0.09 -35.03 -34.90
C ASN A 367 -1.33 -35.93 -35.11
N VAL A 368 -1.22 -37.26 -34.96
CA VAL A 368 -2.31 -38.20 -35.31
C VAL A 368 -3.04 -38.77 -34.08
N THR A 369 -2.55 -38.56 -32.86
CA THR A 369 -3.19 -39.14 -31.64
C THR A 369 -3.20 -38.21 -30.43
N ILE A 370 -3.15 -36.89 -30.64
CA ILE A 370 -3.63 -35.95 -29.60
C ILE A 370 -5.14 -36.06 -29.63
N ARG A 371 -5.70 -36.86 -28.71
CA ARG A 371 -7.11 -37.15 -28.47
C ARG A 371 -8.04 -36.17 -29.20
N LYS A 372 -8.57 -36.59 -30.35
CA LYS A 372 -9.75 -35.99 -31.03
C LYS A 372 -11.04 -36.04 -30.18
N HIS A 373 -10.94 -36.20 -28.86
CA HIS A 373 -12.08 -36.29 -27.95
C HIS A 373 -11.91 -35.22 -26.86
N ARG A 374 -12.73 -34.17 -26.98
CA ARG A 374 -12.92 -33.01 -26.09
C ARG A 374 -12.02 -31.79 -26.35
N ILE A 375 -12.38 -30.99 -27.36
CA ILE A 375 -12.27 -29.53 -27.29
C ILE A 375 -13.66 -28.94 -27.39
#